data_AF-A0A7R9V925-F1
#
_entry.id   AF-A0A7R9V925-F1
#
_cell.length_a   1.000
_cell.length_b   1.000
_cell.length_c   1.000
_cell.angle_alpha   90.00
_cell.angle_beta   90.00
_cell.angle_gamma   90.00
#
_symmetry.space_group_name_H-M   'P 1'
#
loop_
_entity.id
_entity.type
_entity.pdbx_description
1 polymer ?
#
loop_
_entity_poly.entity_id
_entity_poly.type
_entity_poly.pdbx_seq_one_letter_code
_entity_poly.pdbx_strand_id
1 'polypeptide(L)'
;AGVGAAWLWVGPPCATASPALLSQQQRFLSATSPHIRIIGGTRFNPRQAPAEEWAPYGSYLFSLPLVDFTEGCDVTLLGVTLAWDADAAAAARAAALTADVTVRCGGGASAALTMVGAGAASA
;
A
#
# COMPACT_ATOMS: atom_id res chain seq x y z
N ALA A 1 1.98 -11.40 6.90
CA ALA A 1 2.45 -10.20 7.63
C ALA A 1 2.93 -9.14 6.64
N GLY A 2 2.90 -7.85 6.98
CA GLY A 2 3.39 -6.77 6.11
C GLY A 2 4.32 -5.82 6.86
N VAL A 3 5.31 -5.26 6.16
CA VAL A 3 6.31 -4.32 6.70
C VAL A 3 6.38 -3.07 5.83
N GLY A 4 6.46 -1.92 6.50
CA GLY A 4 6.49 -0.61 5.85
C GLY A 4 5.17 -0.25 5.16
N ALA A 5 5.16 0.90 4.50
CA ALA A 5 4.02 1.38 3.72
C ALA A 5 4.55 1.93 2.39
N ALA A 6 4.10 1.35 1.27
CA ALA A 6 4.25 1.96 -0.04
C ALA A 6 3.38 3.21 -0.16
N TRP A 7 2.23 3.19 0.53
CA TRP A 7 1.33 4.33 0.63
C TRP A 7 0.62 4.34 1.98
N LEU A 8 0.38 5.52 2.52
CA LEU A 8 -0.27 5.72 3.82
C LEU A 8 -1.45 6.69 3.68
N TRP A 9 -2.60 6.32 4.22
CA TRP A 9 -3.74 7.21 4.38
C TRP A 9 -3.96 7.46 5.87
N VAL A 10 -3.62 8.67 6.32
CA VAL A 10 -3.84 9.12 7.69
C VAL A 10 -4.97 10.13 7.72
N GLY A 11 -5.97 9.86 8.55
CA GLY A 11 -7.11 10.74 8.71
C GLY A 11 -6.82 11.88 9.67
N PRO A 12 -7.22 13.13 9.35
CA PRO A 12 -7.11 14.22 10.31
C PRO A 12 -7.94 13.93 11.57
N PRO A 13 -7.64 14.59 12.70
CA PRO A 13 -8.44 14.46 13.91
C PRO A 13 -9.91 14.71 13.66
N CYS A 14 -10.76 13.96 14.34
CA CYS A 14 -12.22 14.09 14.29
C CYS A 14 -12.84 13.83 12.89
N ALA A 15 -12.16 13.12 11.98
CA ALA A 15 -12.66 12.83 10.64
C ALA A 15 -13.03 11.35 10.42
N THR A 16 -14.02 11.12 9.55
CA THR A 16 -14.37 9.79 9.03
C THR A 16 -13.67 9.52 7.70
N ALA A 17 -13.46 8.24 7.38
CA ALA A 17 -13.04 7.85 6.04
C ALA A 17 -14.11 8.28 5.01
N SER A 18 -13.71 9.08 4.02
CA SER A 18 -14.63 9.59 3.00
C SER A 18 -14.93 8.52 1.95
N PRO A 19 -16.09 8.58 1.25
CA PRO A 19 -16.35 7.70 0.12
C PRO A 19 -15.27 7.76 -0.97
N ALA A 20 -14.74 8.96 -1.25
CA ALA A 20 -13.66 9.14 -2.21
C ALA A 20 -12.37 8.40 -1.81
N LEU A 21 -11.99 8.46 -0.53
CA LEU A 21 -10.86 7.70 0.01
C LEU A 21 -11.08 6.19 -0.16
N LEU A 22 -12.28 5.70 0.17
CA LEU A 22 -12.62 4.28 0.03
C LEU A 22 -12.59 3.85 -1.44
N SER A 23 -13.06 4.68 -2.37
CA SER A 23 -12.98 4.40 -3.81
C SER A 23 -11.53 4.34 -4.30
N GLN A 24 -10.63 5.20 -3.80
CA GLN A 24 -9.21 5.10 -4.12
C GLN A 24 -8.60 3.77 -3.66
N GLN A 25 -8.97 3.31 -2.46
CA GLN A 25 -8.52 2.05 -1.88
C GLN A 25 -9.09 0.82 -2.60
N GLN A 26 -10.38 0.85 -2.98
CA GLN A 26 -11.07 -0.25 -3.65
C GLN A 26 -10.41 -0.68 -4.96
N ARG A 27 -9.71 0.21 -5.66
CA ARG A 27 -8.95 -0.12 -6.88
C ARG A 27 -7.91 -1.22 -6.65
N PHE A 28 -7.40 -1.33 -5.43
CA PHE A 28 -6.42 -2.34 -5.03
C PHE A 28 -7.07 -3.64 -4.52
N LEU A 29 -8.38 -3.66 -4.29
CA LEU A 29 -9.11 -4.81 -3.75
C LEU A 29 -9.90 -5.56 -4.84
N SER A 30 -9.59 -5.32 -6.11
CA SER A 30 -10.21 -5.99 -7.25
C SER A 30 -9.94 -7.49 -7.22
N ALA A 31 -10.92 -8.30 -7.66
CA ALA A 31 -10.74 -9.74 -7.88
C ALA A 31 -9.61 -10.05 -8.88
N THR A 32 -9.27 -9.11 -9.76
CA THR A 32 -8.14 -9.21 -10.71
C THR A 32 -6.78 -8.93 -10.05
N SER A 33 -6.74 -8.51 -8.79
CA SER A 33 -5.54 -8.22 -8.02
C SER A 33 -5.62 -8.81 -6.60
N PRO A 34 -5.81 -10.14 -6.47
CA PRO A 34 -6.21 -10.78 -5.21
C PRO A 34 -5.15 -10.74 -4.11
N HIS A 35 -3.92 -10.36 -4.44
CA HIS A 35 -2.78 -10.37 -3.51
C HIS A 35 -2.46 -8.99 -2.92
N ILE A 36 -3.06 -7.92 -3.45
CA ILE A 36 -2.86 -6.59 -2.86
C ILE A 36 -3.80 -6.46 -1.67
N ARG A 37 -3.24 -6.05 -0.53
CA ARG A 37 -3.99 -5.85 0.71
C ARG A 37 -3.80 -4.44 1.21
N ILE A 38 -4.91 -3.82 1.58
CA ILE A 38 -4.89 -2.60 2.39
C ILE A 38 -5.17 -3.03 3.82
N ILE A 39 -4.25 -2.70 4.72
CA ILE A 39 -4.35 -3.00 6.14
C ILE A 39 -4.58 -1.70 6.91
N GLY A 40 -5.37 -1.75 7.96
CA GLY A 40 -5.62 -0.54 8.73
C GLY A 40 -6.90 -0.60 9.51
N GLY A 41 -7.32 0.56 9.99
CA GLY A 41 -8.52 0.69 10.77
C GLY A 41 -8.96 2.13 10.94
N THR A 42 -10.18 2.26 11.41
CA THR A 42 -10.81 3.50 11.83
C THR A 42 -11.08 3.42 13.33
N ARG A 43 -11.04 4.57 14.01
CA ARG A 43 -11.49 4.64 15.40
C ARG A 43 -12.95 4.22 15.52
N PHE A 44 -13.29 3.68 16.68
CA PHE A 44 -14.69 3.39 17.03
C PHE A 44 -15.54 4.67 17.01
N ASN A 45 -15.03 5.74 17.63
CA ASN A 45 -15.61 7.08 17.51
C ASN A 45 -14.68 7.98 16.68
N PRO A 46 -14.93 8.14 15.37
CA PRO A 46 -14.08 8.94 14.49
C PRO A 46 -14.21 10.45 14.76
N ARG A 47 -15.27 10.89 15.46
CA ARG A 47 -15.51 12.30 15.84
C ARG A 47 -14.80 12.71 17.13
N GLN A 48 -14.20 11.77 17.84
CA GLN A 48 -13.40 12.05 19.03
C GLN A 48 -11.95 12.27 18.61
N ALA A 49 -11.33 13.35 19.12
CA ALA A 49 -9.93 13.61 18.89
C ALA A 49 -9.04 12.49 19.48
N PRO A 50 -7.95 12.12 18.79
CA PRO A 50 -6.89 11.30 19.37
C PRO A 50 -6.37 11.88 20.69
N ALA A 51 -6.17 11.01 21.70
CA ALA A 51 -5.25 11.33 22.78
C ALA A 51 -3.83 11.47 22.22
N GLU A 52 -2.96 12.17 22.94
CA GLU A 52 -1.64 12.59 22.47
C GLU A 52 -0.80 11.42 21.92
N GLU A 53 -0.78 10.30 22.64
CA GLU A 53 -0.05 9.10 22.24
C GLU A 53 -0.56 8.46 20.93
N TRP A 54 -1.79 8.80 20.53
CA TRP A 54 -2.41 8.30 19.31
C TRP A 54 -2.51 9.34 18.19
N ALA A 55 -2.03 10.57 18.41
CA ALA A 55 -2.08 11.63 17.41
C ALA A 55 -1.42 11.25 16.07
N PRO A 56 -0.27 10.53 16.04
CA PRO A 56 0.35 10.12 14.77
C PRO A 56 -0.51 9.17 13.91
N TYR A 57 -1.48 8.48 14.51
CA TYR A 57 -2.32 7.49 13.84
C TYR A 57 -3.65 8.07 13.33
N GLY A 58 -3.96 9.33 13.69
CA GLY A 58 -5.15 10.01 13.21
C GLY A 58 -6.48 9.39 13.67
N SER A 59 -7.58 9.78 12.99
CA SER A 59 -8.90 9.16 13.18
C SER A 59 -9.09 7.86 12.40
N TYR A 60 -8.32 7.69 11.34
CA TYR A 60 -8.17 6.44 10.60
C TYR A 60 -6.73 6.33 10.10
N LEU A 61 -6.25 5.10 9.99
CA LEU A 61 -4.95 4.78 9.42
C LEU A 61 -5.10 3.57 8.52
N PHE A 62 -4.86 3.75 7.24
CA PHE A 62 -4.76 2.65 6.28
C PHE A 62 -3.38 2.68 5.63
N SER A 63 -2.81 1.50 5.41
CA SER A 63 -1.51 1.29 4.80
C SER A 63 -1.64 0.29 3.66
N LEU A 64 -1.03 0.64 2.54
CA LEU A 64 -0.67 -0.28 1.48
C LEU A 64 0.76 -0.77 1.80
N PRO A 65 0.97 -2.02 2.23
CA PRO A 65 2.28 -2.49 2.68
C PRO A 65 3.35 -2.37 1.59
N LEU A 66 4.55 -1.95 1.97
CA LEU A 66 5.71 -1.93 1.06
C LEU A 66 6.15 -3.35 0.72
N VAL A 67 6.24 -4.20 1.74
CA VAL A 67 6.52 -5.62 1.60
C VAL A 67 5.44 -6.39 2.32
N ASP A 68 4.88 -7.40 1.68
CA ASP A 68 3.94 -8.32 2.32
C ASP A 68 4.30 -9.78 2.07
N PHE A 69 3.97 -10.62 3.04
CA PHE A 69 4.34 -12.03 3.08
C PHE A 69 3.12 -12.86 3.45
N THR A 70 2.82 -13.87 2.64
CA THR A 70 1.70 -14.80 2.86
C THR A 70 2.22 -16.23 2.81
N GLU A 71 2.00 -16.97 3.89
CA GLU A 71 2.21 -18.42 3.92
C GLU A 71 0.93 -19.12 3.44
N GLY A 72 1.10 -20.05 2.52
CA GLY A 72 0.08 -21.03 2.09
C GLY A 72 0.55 -22.44 2.43
N CYS A 73 -0.25 -23.45 2.06
CA CYS A 73 -0.07 -24.84 2.52
C CYS A 73 1.33 -25.43 2.30
N ASP A 74 2.08 -24.99 1.27
CA ASP A 74 3.47 -25.38 1.01
C ASP A 74 4.29 -24.28 0.29
N VAL A 75 3.75 -23.06 0.22
CA VAL A 75 4.38 -21.95 -0.52
C VAL A 75 4.38 -20.69 0.31
N THR A 76 5.37 -19.86 0.04
CA THR A 76 5.46 -18.51 0.56
C THR A 76 5.37 -17.54 -0.61
N LEU A 77 4.45 -16.58 -0.50
CA LEU A 77 4.35 -15.46 -1.44
C LEU A 77 4.92 -14.20 -0.78
N LEU A 78 5.95 -13.63 -1.40
CA LEU A 78 6.50 -12.32 -1.07
C LEU A 78 6.01 -11.31 -2.12
N GLY A 79 5.20 -10.35 -1.68
CA GLY A 79 4.79 -9.21 -2.48
C GLY A 79 5.61 -7.97 -2.13
N VAL A 80 5.91 -7.16 -3.14
CA VAL A 80 6.54 -5.85 -2.99
C VAL A 80 5.68 -4.84 -3.74
N THR A 81 5.21 -3.81 -3.04
CA THR A 81 4.39 -2.76 -3.64
C THR A 81 5.22 -1.51 -3.85
N LEU A 82 5.26 -1.03 -5.09
CA LEU A 82 5.82 0.28 -5.41
C LEU A 82 4.66 1.19 -5.78
N ALA A 83 4.41 2.20 -4.94
CA ALA A 83 3.46 3.26 -5.24
C ALA A 83 4.25 4.51 -5.64
N TRP A 84 3.78 5.17 -6.69
CA TRP A 84 4.30 6.47 -7.12
C TRP A 84 3.16 7.48 -7.15
N ASP A 85 3.47 8.73 -6.89
CA ASP A 85 2.59 9.84 -7.20
C ASP A 85 3.04 10.40 -8.55
N ALA A 86 2.16 10.42 -9.55
CA ALA A 86 2.51 10.91 -10.90
C ALA A 86 2.96 12.38 -10.85
N ASP A 87 2.40 13.17 -9.94
CA ASP A 87 2.71 14.59 -9.79
C ASP A 87 4.09 14.77 -9.13
N ALA A 88 4.43 13.93 -8.14
CA ALA A 88 5.77 13.91 -7.55
C ALA A 88 6.84 13.25 -8.47
N ALA A 89 6.43 12.27 -9.28
CA ALA A 89 7.30 11.54 -10.21
C ALA A 89 7.70 12.38 -11.42
N ALA A 90 6.85 13.30 -11.88
CA ALA A 90 7.20 14.27 -12.92
C ALA A 90 8.35 15.18 -12.48
N ALA A 91 8.35 15.62 -11.21
CA ALA A 91 9.44 16.40 -10.63
C ALA A 91 10.73 15.58 -10.46
N ALA A 92 10.63 14.30 -10.07
CA ALA A 92 11.78 13.42 -9.90
C ALA A 92 12.37 12.89 -11.22
N ARG A 93 11.56 12.76 -12.29
CA ARG A 93 12.00 12.34 -13.64
C ARG A 93 13.04 13.27 -14.25
N ALA A 94 13.05 14.54 -13.84
CA ALA A 94 14.09 15.48 -14.22
C ALA A 94 15.47 15.16 -13.58
N ALA A 95 15.53 14.24 -12.61
CA ALA A 95 16.70 14.05 -11.74
C ALA A 95 17.24 12.60 -11.59
N ALA A 96 16.58 11.54 -12.09
CA ALA A 96 16.93 10.17 -11.72
C ALA A 96 17.42 9.24 -12.87
N LEU A 97 18.52 8.52 -12.59
CA LEU A 97 19.12 7.41 -13.34
C LEU A 97 18.29 6.10 -13.21
N THR A 98 18.34 5.27 -14.25
CA THR A 98 17.76 3.91 -14.28
C THR A 98 18.43 2.98 -13.27
N ALA A 99 17.63 2.28 -12.46
CA ALA A 99 18.08 1.21 -11.59
C ALA A 99 17.53 -0.14 -12.08
N ASP A 100 18.42 -1.08 -12.41
CA ASP A 100 18.08 -2.47 -12.70
C ASP A 100 17.92 -3.26 -11.40
N VAL A 101 16.80 -3.97 -11.25
CA VAL A 101 16.58 -4.91 -10.14
C VAL A 101 16.81 -6.33 -10.64
N THR A 102 17.82 -7.00 -10.09
CA THR A 102 18.09 -8.42 -10.36
C THR A 102 17.64 -9.28 -9.17
N VAL A 103 16.73 -10.23 -9.40
CA VAL A 103 16.33 -11.24 -8.42
C VAL A 103 17.07 -12.55 -8.71
N ARG A 104 17.75 -13.13 -7.72
CA ARG A 104 18.36 -14.48 -7.79
C ARG A 104 17.60 -15.41 -6.86
N CYS A 105 16.95 -16.42 -7.41
CA CYS A 105 16.33 -17.49 -6.62
C CYS A 105 17.40 -18.53 -6.25
N GLY A 106 17.58 -18.80 -4.96
CA GLY A 106 18.47 -19.87 -4.48
C GLY A 106 17.73 -21.21 -4.43
N GLY A 107 18.08 -22.12 -5.34
CA GLY A 107 17.70 -23.54 -5.30
C GLY A 107 16.30 -23.89 -5.83
N GLY A 108 16.25 -24.60 -6.96
CA GLY A 108 15.16 -25.47 -7.45
C GLY A 108 13.74 -24.91 -7.67
N ALA A 109 13.35 -23.82 -7.02
CA ALA A 109 12.01 -23.25 -7.07
C ALA A 109 11.92 -22.13 -8.11
N SER A 110 10.95 -22.25 -9.00
CA SER A 110 10.56 -21.19 -9.94
C SER A 110 9.65 -20.19 -9.21
N ALA A 111 10.07 -18.92 -9.15
CA ALA A 111 9.21 -17.84 -8.69
C ALA A 111 8.57 -17.15 -9.90
N ALA A 112 7.24 -17.18 -10.01
CA ALA A 112 6.51 -16.41 -11.00
C ALA A 112 6.38 -14.96 -10.51
N LEU A 113 6.99 -14.02 -11.23
CA LEU A 113 6.85 -12.58 -10.98
C LEU A 113 5.64 -12.05 -11.76
N THR A 114 4.58 -11.67 -11.06
CA THR A 114 3.44 -10.97 -11.66
C THR A 114 3.50 -9.51 -11.25
N MET A 115 3.90 -8.64 -12.18
CA MET A 115 3.87 -7.18 -11.99
C MET A 115 2.47 -6.67 -12.31
N VAL A 116 1.74 -6.18 -11.31
CA VAL A 116 0.45 -5.51 -11.50
C VAL A 116 0.64 -4.00 -11.35
N GLY A 117 0.60 -3.28 -12.47
CA GLY A 117 0.65 -1.81 -12.46
C GLY A 117 -0.73 -1.20 -12.23
N ALA A 118 -0.94 -0.57 -11.08
CA ALA A 118 -2.12 0.27 -10.84
C ALA A 118 -1.75 1.74 -11.10
N GLY A 119 -2.09 2.25 -12.27
CA GLY A 119 -1.92 3.67 -12.60
C GLY A 119 -2.88 4.54 -11.79
N ALA A 120 -2.38 5.64 -11.22
CA ALA A 120 -3.23 6.68 -10.66
C ALA A 120 -3.95 7.39 -11.81
N ALA A 121 -5.19 6.98 -12.12
CA ALA A 121 -6.08 7.80 -12.92
C ALA A 121 -6.49 9.01 -12.06
N SER A 122 -6.05 10.20 -12.48
CA SER A 122 -6.56 11.49 -12.04
C SER A 122 -7.89 11.78 -12.73
N ALA A 123 -8.96 11.94 -11.97
CA ALA A 123 -10.15 12.69 -12.32
C ALA A 123 -10.85 13.12 -11.02
#